data_AF-A0A2R6JP97-F1
#
_entry.id   AF-A0A2R6JP97-F1
#
_cell.length_a   1.000
_cell.length_b   1.000
_cell.length_c   1.000
_cell.angle_alpha   90.00
_cell.angle_beta   90.00
_cell.angle_gamma   90.00
#
_symmetry.space_group_name_H-M   'P 1'
#
loop_
_entity.id
_entity.type
_entity.pdbx_description
1 polymer ?
#
loop_
_entity_poly.entity_id
_entity_poly.type
_entity_poly.pdbx_seq_one_letter_code
_entity_poly.pdbx_strand_id
1 'polypeptide(L)'
;MAITDKIYLKNHRQIASQLDRNIPKGAFSGATLDLLFQGEGLEKLDEATRDRVLEFAEDFLDCDCRDNPYCGHPERKFIRYLLELRAQGHGPEAIVDVMTDDYMVYAYPGDVLSFLDDGVRTLEAVEELARVDGDGETTEQARELKRELEG
;
A
#
# COMPACT_ATOMS: atom_id res chain seq x y z
N MET A 1 1.89 -10.68 -9.26
CA MET A 1 1.04 -10.44 -8.07
C MET A 1 1.17 -8.99 -7.71
N ALA A 2 0.08 -8.34 -7.29
CA ALA A 2 0.15 -6.96 -6.86
C ALA A 2 0.99 -6.85 -5.59
N ILE A 3 1.63 -5.70 -5.35
CA ILE A 3 2.36 -5.46 -4.10
C ILE A 3 1.44 -5.62 -2.87
N THR A 4 0.17 -5.28 -3.00
CA THR A 4 -0.86 -5.41 -1.95
C THR A 4 -1.10 -6.87 -1.52
N ASP A 5 -0.88 -7.85 -2.40
CA ASP A 5 -0.93 -9.28 -2.07
C ASP A 5 0.22 -9.70 -1.12
N LYS A 6 1.23 -8.84 -0.97
CA LYS A 6 2.46 -9.07 -0.20
C LYS A 6 2.60 -8.10 0.98
N ILE A 7 1.52 -7.41 1.34
CA ILE A 7 1.45 -6.58 2.55
C ILE A 7 0.87 -7.42 3.69
N TYR A 8 1.63 -7.54 4.77
CA TYR A 8 1.31 -8.39 5.92
C TYR A 8 1.13 -7.59 7.19
N LEU A 9 0.25 -8.05 8.08
CA LEU A 9 0.07 -7.48 9.41
C LEU A 9 1.25 -7.85 10.31
N LYS A 10 1.92 -6.84 10.87
CA LYS A 10 2.87 -7.02 11.97
C LYS A 10 2.11 -7.53 13.20
N ASN A 11 2.74 -8.42 13.95
CA ASN A 11 2.15 -9.02 15.15
C ASN A 11 0.79 -9.72 14.91
N HIS A 12 0.51 -10.24 13.70
CA HIS A 12 -0.78 -10.87 13.36
C HIS A 12 -1.31 -11.87 14.40
N ARG A 13 -0.45 -12.66 15.05
CA ARG A 13 -0.86 -13.63 16.08
C ARG A 13 -1.38 -12.96 17.34
N GLN A 14 -0.77 -11.86 17.75
CA GLN A 14 -1.20 -11.08 18.90
C GLN A 14 -2.54 -10.40 18.60
N ILE A 15 -2.65 -9.76 17.43
CA ILE A 15 -3.89 -9.11 16.98
C ILE A 15 -5.03 -10.13 16.90
N ALA A 16 -4.81 -11.28 16.26
CA ALA A 16 -5.79 -12.37 16.18
C ALA A 16 -6.19 -12.89 17.58
N SER A 17 -5.23 -13.00 18.50
CA SER A 17 -5.50 -13.43 19.88
C SER A 17 -6.32 -12.42 20.68
N GLN A 18 -6.10 -11.12 20.51
CA GLN A 18 -6.87 -10.08 21.20
C GLN A 18 -8.30 -9.99 20.64
N LEU A 19 -8.46 -10.19 19.33
CA LEU A 19 -9.77 -10.15 18.66
C LEU A 19 -10.59 -11.44 18.87
N ASP A 20 -9.97 -12.51 19.38
CA ASP A 20 -10.56 -13.85 19.53
C ASP A 20 -11.12 -14.38 18.19
N ARG A 21 -10.39 -14.10 17.10
CA ARG A 21 -10.78 -14.45 15.72
C ARG A 21 -9.56 -14.87 14.92
N ASN A 22 -9.76 -15.77 13.96
CA ASN A 22 -8.73 -16.10 12.98
C ASN A 22 -8.74 -15.06 11.86
N ILE A 23 -7.63 -14.34 11.70
CA ILE A 23 -7.48 -13.28 10.70
C ILE A 23 -6.34 -13.68 9.76
N PRO A 24 -6.49 -13.50 8.43
CA PRO A 24 -5.41 -13.75 7.51
C PRO A 24 -4.19 -12.87 7.81
N LYS A 25 -3.02 -13.29 7.34
CA LYS A 25 -1.80 -12.48 7.49
C LYS A 25 -1.80 -11.23 6.61
N GLY A 26 -2.47 -11.28 5.46
CA GLY A 26 -2.44 -10.20 4.47
C GLY A 26 -3.36 -9.05 4.86
N ALA A 27 -2.83 -7.83 4.87
CA ALA A 27 -3.57 -6.63 5.26
C ALA A 27 -4.73 -6.34 4.30
N PHE A 28 -4.55 -6.62 3.00
CA PHE A 28 -5.57 -6.45 1.95
C PHE A 28 -6.39 -7.73 1.69
N SER A 29 -6.36 -8.71 2.60
CA SER A 29 -7.28 -9.84 2.48
C SER A 29 -8.71 -9.40 2.79
N GLY A 30 -9.71 -9.91 2.05
CA GLY A 30 -11.11 -9.50 2.23
C GLY A 30 -11.60 -9.57 3.68
N ALA A 31 -11.27 -10.66 4.39
CA ALA A 31 -11.63 -10.81 5.80
C ALA A 31 -10.96 -9.78 6.73
N THR A 32 -9.75 -9.30 6.39
CA THR A 32 -9.10 -8.22 7.14
C THR A 32 -9.76 -6.89 6.82
N LEU A 33 -9.99 -6.59 5.54
CA LEU A 33 -10.66 -5.37 5.12
C LEU A 33 -12.08 -5.25 5.70
N ASP A 34 -12.85 -6.33 5.75
CA ASP A 34 -14.17 -6.36 6.40
C ASP A 34 -14.09 -5.97 7.88
N LEU A 35 -13.12 -6.53 8.60
CA LEU A 35 -12.92 -6.28 10.02
C LEU A 35 -12.55 -4.80 10.27
N LEU A 36 -11.65 -4.26 9.45
CA LEU A 36 -11.23 -2.86 9.51
C LEU A 36 -12.38 -1.91 9.18
N PHE A 37 -13.15 -2.22 8.14
CA PHE A 37 -14.25 -1.38 7.68
C PHE A 37 -15.42 -1.35 8.67
N GLN A 38 -15.77 -2.49 9.27
CA GLN A 38 -16.87 -2.58 10.23
C GLN A 38 -16.46 -2.09 11.63
N GLY A 39 -15.16 -2.07 11.94
CA GLY A 39 -14.63 -1.70 13.25
C GLY A 39 -14.97 -2.67 14.38
N GLU A 40 -15.51 -3.85 14.06
CA GLU A 40 -16.01 -4.80 15.07
C GLU A 40 -14.85 -5.44 15.85
N GLY A 41 -14.86 -5.31 17.17
CA GLY A 41 -13.88 -5.93 18.06
C GLY A 41 -12.59 -5.13 18.22
N LEU A 42 -12.39 -4.04 17.46
CA LEU A 42 -11.20 -3.18 17.56
C LEU A 42 -11.05 -2.57 18.96
N GLU A 43 -12.14 -2.45 19.73
CA GLU A 43 -12.12 -2.00 21.12
C GLU A 43 -11.36 -2.95 22.07
N LYS A 44 -11.13 -4.20 21.67
CA LYS A 44 -10.36 -5.20 22.43
C LYS A 44 -8.86 -5.08 22.22
N LEU A 45 -8.43 -4.35 21.19
CA LEU A 45 -7.01 -4.12 20.93
C LEU A 45 -6.43 -3.20 21.99
N ASP A 46 -5.14 -3.36 22.29
CA ASP A 46 -4.42 -2.35 23.07
C ASP A 46 -4.43 -1.00 22.34
N GLU A 47 -4.38 0.09 23.10
CA GLU A 47 -4.56 1.45 22.60
C GLU A 47 -3.61 1.77 21.44
N ALA A 48 -2.31 1.45 21.58
CA ALA A 48 -1.33 1.66 20.54
C ALA A 48 -1.65 0.91 19.24
N THR A 49 -2.05 -0.37 19.33
CA THR A 49 -2.43 -1.15 18.14
C THR A 49 -3.72 -0.62 17.53
N ARG A 50 -4.72 -0.27 18.36
CA ARG A 50 -6.00 0.25 17.90
C ARG A 50 -5.84 1.55 17.12
N ASP A 51 -5.02 2.47 17.61
CA ASP A 51 -4.81 3.77 16.98
C ASP A 51 -4.22 3.61 15.56
N ARG A 52 -3.18 2.77 15.40
CA ARG A 52 -2.58 2.48 14.08
C ARG A 52 -3.53 1.80 13.11
N VAL A 53 -4.40 0.93 13.63
CA VAL A 53 -5.42 0.24 12.84
C VAL A 53 -6.50 1.22 12.37
N LEU A 54 -6.91 2.16 13.22
CA LEU A 54 -7.86 3.20 12.86
C LEU A 54 -7.27 4.20 11.85
N GLU A 55 -6.01 4.61 12.02
CA GLU A 55 -5.27 5.42 11.05
C GLU A 55 -5.27 4.77 9.66
N PHE A 56 -4.94 3.47 9.58
CA PHE A 56 -5.00 2.73 8.31
C PHE A 56 -6.42 2.73 7.70
N ALA A 57 -7.44 2.55 8.54
CA ALA A 57 -8.83 2.55 8.06
C ALA A 57 -9.26 3.92 7.52
N GLU A 58 -8.89 5.00 8.22
CA GLU A 58 -9.15 6.37 7.79
C GLU A 58 -8.45 6.68 6.47
N ASP A 59 -7.15 6.39 6.35
CA ASP A 59 -6.39 6.75 5.16
C ASP A 59 -6.80 5.94 3.93
N PHE A 60 -7.00 4.63 4.09
CA PHE A 60 -7.17 3.73 2.94
C PHE A 60 -8.62 3.29 2.68
N LEU A 61 -9.46 3.19 3.72
CA LEU A 61 -10.84 2.71 3.57
C LEU A 61 -11.89 3.82 3.48
N ASP A 62 -11.53 5.10 3.68
CA ASP A 62 -12.49 6.20 3.57
C ASP A 62 -12.87 6.51 2.11
N CYS A 63 -14.00 5.98 1.65
CA CYS A 63 -14.60 6.33 0.35
C CYS A 63 -16.11 6.04 0.31
N ASP A 64 -16.83 6.81 -0.50
CA ASP A 64 -18.30 6.72 -0.66
C ASP A 64 -18.77 5.63 -1.65
N CYS A 65 -17.88 4.70 -2.03
CA CYS A 65 -18.24 3.64 -2.96
C CYS A 65 -19.21 2.65 -2.31
N ARG A 66 -20.23 2.21 -3.06
CA ARG A 66 -21.18 1.20 -2.59
C ARG A 66 -20.53 -0.13 -2.24
N ASP A 67 -19.46 -0.48 -2.97
CA ASP A 67 -18.72 -1.73 -2.79
C ASP A 67 -17.53 -1.57 -1.84
N ASN A 68 -17.42 -0.49 -1.06
CA ASN A 68 -16.37 -0.34 -0.04
C ASN A 68 -16.45 -1.51 0.98
N PRO A 69 -15.36 -2.23 1.29
CA PRO A 69 -13.94 -2.01 0.91
C PRO A 69 -13.42 -2.70 -0.35
N TYR A 70 -14.28 -3.38 -1.09
CA TYR A 70 -13.98 -4.15 -2.30
C TYR A 70 -13.94 -3.33 -3.61
N CYS A 71 -14.04 -2.01 -3.53
CA CYS A 71 -14.03 -1.13 -4.70
C CYS A 71 -12.64 -0.94 -5.34
N GLY A 72 -11.57 -1.45 -4.71
CA GLY A 72 -10.18 -1.31 -5.16
C GLY A 72 -9.51 0.00 -4.77
N HIS A 73 -10.22 0.93 -4.11
CA HIS A 73 -9.62 2.15 -3.59
C HIS A 73 -8.58 1.91 -2.48
N PRO A 74 -8.80 0.99 -1.51
CA PRO A 74 -7.79 0.74 -0.48
C PRO A 74 -6.43 0.39 -1.08
N GLU A 75 -6.40 -0.53 -2.05
CA GLU A 75 -5.18 -0.95 -2.73
C GLU A 75 -4.55 0.19 -3.51
N ARG A 76 -5.34 0.96 -4.28
CA ARG A 76 -4.84 2.09 -5.08
C ARG A 76 -4.27 3.21 -4.22
N LYS A 77 -4.95 3.56 -3.12
CA LYS A 77 -4.50 4.58 -2.18
C LYS A 77 -3.21 4.12 -1.50
N PHE A 78 -3.12 2.86 -1.10
CA PHE A 78 -1.89 2.31 -0.50
C PHE A 78 -0.72 2.27 -1.49
N ILE A 79 -0.97 1.86 -2.74
CA ILE A 79 0.05 1.92 -3.80
C ILE A 79 0.53 3.35 -4.02
N ARG A 80 -0.38 4.33 -4.05
CA ARG A 80 -0.02 5.75 -4.17
C ARG A 80 0.87 6.19 -3.00
N TYR A 81 0.51 5.82 -1.77
CA TYR A 81 1.32 6.08 -0.59
C TYR A 81 2.75 5.53 -0.70
N LEU A 82 2.93 4.29 -1.19
CA LEU A 82 4.27 3.73 -1.42
C LEU A 82 5.08 4.52 -2.46
N LEU A 83 4.43 4.94 -3.55
CA LEU A 83 5.08 5.74 -4.60
C LEU A 83 5.43 7.15 -4.10
N GLU A 84 4.59 7.75 -3.26
CA GLU A 84 4.85 9.06 -2.64
C GLU A 84 6.05 8.98 -1.68
N LEU A 85 6.17 7.94 -0.85
CA LEU A 85 7.36 7.72 -0.04
C LEU A 85 8.61 7.58 -0.90
N ARG A 86 8.50 6.87 -2.03
CA ARG A 86 9.61 6.70 -2.95
C ARG A 86 10.07 8.01 -3.56
N ALA A 87 9.12 8.84 -4.02
CA ALA A 87 9.38 10.17 -4.57
C ALA A 87 10.00 11.13 -3.54
N GLN A 88 9.76 10.89 -2.24
CA GLN A 88 10.43 11.59 -1.13
C GLN A 88 11.87 11.06 -0.87
N GLY A 89 12.39 10.17 -1.71
CA GLY A 89 13.76 9.64 -1.62
C GLY A 89 13.91 8.41 -0.72
N HIS A 90 12.83 7.79 -0.28
CA HIS A 90 12.91 6.61 0.59
C HIS A 90 13.25 5.36 -0.25
N GLY A 91 14.33 4.67 0.13
CA GLY A 91 14.65 3.36 -0.42
C GLY A 91 13.70 2.26 0.07
N PRO A 92 13.76 1.04 -0.50
CA PRO A 92 12.85 -0.05 -0.16
C PRO A 92 12.78 -0.37 1.34
N GLU A 93 13.92 -0.41 2.03
CA GLU A 93 13.99 -0.65 3.48
C GLU A 93 13.33 0.48 4.26
N ALA A 94 13.61 1.74 3.92
CA ALA A 94 13.02 2.90 4.58
C ALA A 94 11.49 2.95 4.36
N ILE A 95 11.00 2.58 3.17
CA ILE A 95 9.57 2.45 2.91
C ILE A 95 8.94 1.41 3.84
N VAL A 96 9.60 0.25 4.00
CA VAL A 96 9.13 -0.81 4.91
C VAL A 96 9.08 -0.32 6.34
N ASP A 97 10.11 0.40 6.80
CA ASP A 97 10.15 0.95 8.16
C ASP A 97 9.00 1.95 8.39
N VAL A 98 8.79 2.90 7.47
CA VAL A 98 7.72 3.91 7.60
C VAL A 98 6.34 3.26 7.62
N MET A 99 5.99 2.39 6.66
CA MET A 99 4.67 1.73 6.69
C MET A 99 4.48 0.79 7.89
N THR A 100 5.57 0.25 8.42
CA THR A 100 5.54 -0.58 9.64
C THR A 100 5.22 0.25 10.86
N ASP A 101 5.82 1.43 10.97
CA ASP A 101 5.63 2.33 12.11
C ASP A 101 4.30 3.06 12.05
N ASP A 102 3.84 3.45 10.85
CA ASP A 102 2.60 4.18 10.63
C ASP A 102 1.37 3.29 10.71
N TYR A 103 1.43 2.05 10.21
CA TYR A 103 0.22 1.23 10.05
C TYR A 103 0.36 -0.20 10.54
N MET A 104 1.49 -0.57 11.17
CA MET A 104 1.74 -1.96 11.60
C MET A 104 1.63 -2.96 10.44
N VAL A 105 1.95 -2.54 9.21
CA VAL A 105 2.01 -3.42 8.04
C VAL A 105 3.43 -3.50 7.49
N TYR A 106 3.80 -4.63 6.91
CA TYR A 106 5.12 -4.80 6.33
C TYR A 106 5.08 -5.62 5.05
N ALA A 107 6.12 -5.47 4.23
CA ALA A 107 6.48 -6.35 3.13
C ALA A 107 7.95 -6.72 3.26
N TYR A 108 8.40 -7.70 2.49
CA TYR A 108 9.84 -7.91 2.36
C TYR A 108 10.45 -6.80 1.50
N PRO A 109 11.63 -6.23 1.83
CA PRO A 109 12.25 -5.17 1.03
C PRO A 109 12.41 -5.52 -0.44
N GLY A 110 12.70 -6.80 -0.76
CA GLY A 110 12.77 -7.28 -2.15
C GLY A 110 11.44 -7.21 -2.90
N ASP A 111 10.30 -7.33 -2.22
CA ASP A 111 8.98 -7.16 -2.84
C ASP A 111 8.69 -5.70 -3.16
N VAL A 112 9.10 -4.79 -2.27
CA VAL A 112 9.01 -3.34 -2.52
C VAL A 112 9.94 -2.93 -3.66
N LEU A 113 11.19 -3.41 -3.65
CA LEU A 113 12.13 -3.18 -4.74
C LEU A 113 11.57 -3.67 -6.08
N SER A 114 11.07 -4.91 -6.14
CA SER A 114 10.47 -5.45 -7.36
C SER A 114 9.27 -4.62 -7.84
N PHE A 115 8.44 -4.13 -6.93
CA PHE A 115 7.30 -3.26 -7.27
C PHE A 115 7.76 -1.93 -7.88
N LEU A 116 8.79 -1.30 -7.30
CA LEU A 116 9.34 -0.05 -7.80
C LEU A 116 10.03 -0.22 -9.16
N ASP A 117 10.83 -1.27 -9.32
CA ASP A 117 11.49 -1.61 -10.59
C ASP A 117 10.47 -1.86 -11.71
N ASP A 118 9.37 -2.57 -11.40
CA ASP A 118 8.29 -2.78 -12.36
C ASP A 118 7.58 -1.45 -12.72
N GLY A 119 7.46 -0.53 -11.75
CA GLY A 119 6.97 0.84 -11.97
C GLY A 119 7.86 1.64 -12.92
N VAL A 120 9.18 1.63 -12.71
CA VAL A 120 10.17 2.26 -13.58
C VAL A 120 10.05 1.72 -15.01
N ARG A 121 10.05 0.39 -15.18
CA ARG A 121 9.90 -0.25 -16.50
C ARG A 121 8.59 0.09 -17.19
N THR A 122 7.50 0.23 -16.42
CA THR A 122 6.21 0.65 -16.97
C THR A 122 6.29 2.08 -17.50
N LEU A 123 6.93 3.00 -16.78
CA LEU A 123 7.13 4.37 -17.23
C LEU A 123 8.10 4.46 -18.42
N GLU A 124 9.11 3.60 -18.50
CA GLU A 124 9.96 3.48 -19.69
C GLU A 124 9.16 3.09 -20.93
N ALA A 125 8.28 2.09 -20.81
CA ALA A 125 7.41 1.68 -21.91
C ALA A 125 6.45 2.82 -22.33
N VAL A 126 5.90 3.56 -21.36
CA VAL A 126 5.08 4.75 -21.64
C VAL A 126 5.88 5.84 -22.37
N GLU A 127 7.11 6.14 -21.91
CA GLU A 127 8.01 7.10 -22.54
C GLU A 127 8.31 6.72 -24.00
N GLU A 128 8.58 5.44 -24.26
CA GLU A 128 8.87 4.93 -25.60
C GLU A 128 7.67 5.02 -26.54
N LEU A 129 6.47 4.64 -26.07
CA LEU A 129 5.24 4.72 -26.85
C LEU A 129 4.88 6.18 -27.17
N ALA A 130 4.91 7.07 -26.17
CA ALA A 130 4.64 8.49 -26.37
C ALA A 130 5.61 9.13 -27.38
N ARG A 131 6.88 8.74 -27.36
CA ARG A 131 7.89 9.21 -28.32
C ARG A 131 7.59 8.76 -29.74
N VAL A 132 7.13 7.52 -29.94
CA VAL A 132 6.72 7.01 -31.25
C VAL A 132 5.49 7.75 -31.78
N ASP A 133 4.56 8.08 -30.89
CA ASP A 133 3.34 8.81 -31.23
C ASP A 133 3.55 10.33 -31.41
N GLY A 134 4.75 10.83 -31.08
CA GLY A 134 5.09 12.26 -31.16
C GLY A 134 4.50 13.10 -30.02
N ASP A 135 4.03 12.47 -28.94
CA ASP A 135 3.51 13.14 -27.75
C ASP A 135 4.66 13.54 -26.81
N GLY A 136 5.19 14.75 -27.04
CA GLY A 136 6.29 15.30 -26.23
C GLY A 136 5.92 15.56 -24.77
N GLU A 137 4.66 15.87 -24.47
CA GLU A 137 4.20 16.15 -23.11
C GLU A 137 4.23 14.87 -22.28
N THR A 138 3.60 13.80 -22.77
CA THR A 138 3.60 12.50 -22.10
C THR A 138 5.01 11.92 -22.00
N THR A 139 5.87 12.16 -23.00
CA THR A 139 7.28 11.73 -22.96
C THR A 139 8.04 12.37 -21.79
N GLU A 140 7.93 13.69 -21.60
CA GLU A 140 8.60 14.39 -20.50
C GLU A 140 8.00 13.98 -19.14
N GLN A 141 6.67 13.87 -19.03
CA GLN A 141 5.99 13.43 -17.80
C GLN A 141 6.44 12.03 -17.37
N ALA A 142 6.47 11.06 -18.30
CA ALA A 142 6.92 9.71 -18.01
C ALA A 142 8.39 9.69 -17.55
N ARG A 143 9.25 10.50 -18.18
CA ARG A 143 10.66 10.62 -17.82
C ARG A 143 10.87 11.26 -16.44
N GLU A 144 10.08 12.26 -16.06
CA GLU A 144 10.13 12.87 -14.74
C GLU A 144 9.72 11.88 -13.66
N LEU A 145 8.54 11.25 -13.79
CA LEU A 145 8.06 10.25 -12.84
C LEU A 145 9.04 9.07 -12.71
N LYS A 146 9.67 8.65 -13.82
CA LYS A 146 10.67 7.57 -13.79
C LYS A 146 11.85 7.93 -12.89
N ARG A 147 12.38 9.15 -13.02
CA ARG A 147 13.50 9.63 -12.21
C ARG A 147 13.15 9.67 -10.72
N GLU A 148 11.93 10.04 -10.37
CA GLU A 148 11.45 10.01 -8.98
C GLU A 148 11.43 8.60 -8.39
N LEU A 149 11.11 7.58 -9.19
CA LEU A 149 11.11 6.18 -8.77
C LEU A 149 12.49 5.52 -8.76
N GLU A 150 13.42 5.99 -9.60
CA GLU A 150 14.82 5.52 -9.64
C GLU A 150 15.64 6.01 -8.44
N GLY A 151 15.29 7.17 -7.86
CA GLY A 151 15.89 7.74 -6.64
C GLY A 151 17.17 8.50 -6.84
#